data_AF-A0A846PEH8-F1
#
_entry.id   AF-A0A846PEH8-F1
#
_cell.length_a   1.000
_cell.length_b   1.000
_cell.length_c   1.000
_cell.angle_alpha   90.00
_cell.angle_beta   90.00
_cell.angle_gamma   90.00
#
_symmetry.space_group_name_H-M   'P 1'
#
loop_
_entity.id
_entity.type
_entity.pdbx_description
1 polymer ?
#
loop_
_entity_poly.entity_id
_entity_poly.type
_entity_poly.pdbx_seq_one_letter_code
_entity_poly.pdbx_strand_id
1 'polypeptide(L)'
;LGIRGWLEAKHPWFYLSEELGAMCAKIVGAEPAEVVATGTTTVNIHSLVNTFYQPNGRRRKILADELNFPSDIYALKSIMKLRALSPG
;
A
#
# COMPACT_ATOMS: atom_id res chain seq x y z
N LEU A 1 13.37 12.27 25.74
CA LEU A 1 11.93 12.28 26.09
C LEU A 1 11.01 11.61 25.05
N GLY A 2 11.40 11.47 23.77
CA GLY A 2 10.50 10.95 22.71
C GLY A 2 10.19 9.45 22.71
N ILE A 3 11.09 8.59 23.22
CA ILE A 3 10.92 7.12 23.17
C ILE A 3 9.71 6.63 23.99
N ARG A 4 9.40 7.26 25.12
CA ARG A 4 8.24 6.87 25.94
C ARG A 4 6.90 7.09 25.21
N GLY A 5 6.84 8.08 24.31
CA GLY A 5 5.64 8.32 23.49
C GLY A 5 5.35 7.20 22.49
N TRP A 6 6.36 6.37 22.18
CA TRP A 6 6.22 5.26 21.24
C TRP A 6 5.26 4.18 21.76
N LEU A 7 5.34 3.85 23.06
CA LEU A 7 4.57 2.74 23.67
C LEU A 7 3.73 3.13 24.89
N GLU A 8 4.13 4.18 25.63
CA GLU A 8 3.55 4.50 26.95
C GLU A 8 2.65 5.75 26.93
N ALA A 9 2.45 6.38 25.77
CA ALA A 9 1.51 7.49 25.66
C ALA A 9 0.07 7.01 25.79
N LYS A 10 -0.84 7.92 26.16
CA LYS A 10 -2.29 7.66 26.16
C LYS A 10 -2.78 7.11 24.81
N HIS A 11 -2.20 7.61 23.72
CA HIS A 11 -2.33 7.08 22.37
C HIS A 11 -0.91 6.76 21.88
N PRO A 12 -0.43 5.52 22.03
CA PRO A 12 0.91 5.16 21.62
C PRO A 12 1.11 5.37 20.13
N TRP A 13 2.19 6.06 19.74
CA TRP A 13 2.46 6.32 18.32
C TRP A 13 2.61 5.05 17.49
N PHE A 14 3.02 3.95 18.13
CA PHE A 14 3.15 2.65 17.50
C PHE A 14 1.84 2.11 16.92
N TYR A 15 0.68 2.39 17.53
CA TYR A 15 -0.64 1.90 17.08
C TYR A 15 -1.46 2.94 16.32
N LEU A 16 -0.93 4.16 16.19
CA LEU A 16 -1.70 5.30 15.69
C LEU A 16 -2.16 5.10 14.24
N SER A 17 -1.34 4.45 13.41
CA SER A 17 -1.67 4.17 12.01
C SER A 17 -2.84 3.19 11.87
N GLU A 18 -2.88 2.15 12.70
CA GLU A 18 -3.96 1.17 12.77
C GLU A 18 -5.24 1.79 13.35
N GLU A 19 -5.13 2.58 14.42
CA GLU A 19 -6.27 3.27 15.03
C GLU A 19 -6.95 4.24 14.05
N LEU A 20 -6.15 5.04 13.33
CA LEU A 20 -6.67 5.95 12.30
C LEU A 20 -7.27 5.18 11.12
N GLY A 21 -6.66 4.07 10.71
CA GLY A 21 -7.20 3.20 9.67
C GLY A 21 -8.57 2.61 10.05
N ALA A 22 -8.68 2.09 11.27
CA ALA A 22 -9.91 1.54 11.83
C ALA A 22 -11.07 2.57 11.83
N MET A 23 -10.77 3.84 12.12
CA MET A 23 -11.77 4.92 12.07
C MET A 23 -12.30 5.17 10.65
N CYS A 24 -11.48 4.94 9.62
CA CYS A 24 -11.84 5.10 8.21
C CYS A 24 -12.53 3.88 7.60
N ALA A 25 -12.51 2.72 8.27
CA ALA A 25 -12.92 1.43 7.69
C ALA A 25 -14.37 1.45 7.14
N LYS A 26 -15.30 2.09 7.87
CA LYS A 26 -16.70 2.23 7.43
C LYS A 26 -16.87 3.04 6.15
N ILE A 27 -15.97 4.00 5.89
CA ILE A 27 -16.04 4.86 4.68
C ILE A 27 -15.72 4.04 3.43
N VAL A 28 -14.80 3.08 3.56
CA VAL A 28 -14.33 2.24 2.45
C VAL A 28 -15.02 0.87 2.40
N GLY A 29 -15.92 0.57 3.35
CA GLY A 29 -16.67 -0.69 3.39
C GLY A 29 -15.84 -1.90 3.80
N ALA A 30 -14.85 -1.72 4.69
CA ALA A 30 -13.94 -2.77 5.15
C ALA A 30 -14.04 -2.99 6.66
N GLU A 31 -13.48 -4.10 7.15
CA GLU A 31 -13.31 -4.33 8.58
C GLU A 31 -12.19 -3.45 9.16
N PRO A 32 -12.24 -3.05 10.45
CA PRO A 32 -11.20 -2.23 11.08
C PRO A 32 -9.78 -2.77 10.93
N ALA A 33 -9.61 -4.10 10.88
CA ALA A 33 -8.32 -4.76 10.73
C ALA A 33 -7.80 -4.78 9.27
N GLU A 34 -8.61 -4.38 8.30
CA GLU A 34 -8.26 -4.39 6.87
C GLU A 34 -7.78 -3.02 6.36
N VAL A 35 -7.77 -1.99 7.22
CA VAL A 35 -7.45 -0.61 6.84
C VAL A 35 -6.36 -0.04 7.75
N VAL A 36 -5.32 0.55 7.14
CA VAL A 36 -4.24 1.23 7.84
C VAL A 36 -4.00 2.61 7.23
N ALA A 37 -3.86 3.64 8.07
CA ALA A 37 -3.48 4.97 7.63
C ALA A 37 -1.95 5.06 7.51
N THR A 38 -1.44 5.01 6.28
CA THR A 38 0.00 4.96 6.01
C THR A 38 0.40 5.69 4.73
N GLY A 39 1.61 6.25 4.74
CA GLY A 39 2.30 6.75 3.56
C GLY A 39 1.50 7.72 2.69
N THR A 40 1.77 7.68 1.39
CA THR A 40 1.01 8.38 0.35
C THR A 40 0.35 7.37 -0.58
N THR A 41 -0.67 7.77 -1.32
CA THR A 41 -1.40 6.88 -2.25
C THR A 41 -0.48 6.14 -3.21
N THR A 42 0.45 6.85 -3.88
CA THR A 42 1.39 6.23 -4.83
C THR A 42 2.36 5.27 -4.15
N VAL A 43 2.84 5.57 -2.93
CA VAL A 43 3.68 4.63 -2.16
C VAL A 43 2.89 3.37 -1.81
N ASN A 44 1.63 3.51 -1.41
CA ASN A 44 0.77 2.37 -1.07
C ASN A 44 0.49 1.50 -2.29
N ILE A 45 0.18 2.10 -3.45
CA ILE A 45 0.02 1.37 -4.73
C ILE A 45 1.32 0.63 -5.09
N HIS A 46 2.48 1.28 -4.96
CA HIS A 46 3.75 0.65 -5.24
C HIS A 46 4.02 -0.56 -4.33
N SER A 47 3.78 -0.42 -3.02
CA SER A 47 3.92 -1.50 -2.05
C SER A 47 2.96 -2.66 -2.32
N LEU A 48 1.68 -2.38 -2.59
CA LEU A 48 0.67 -3.39 -2.92
C LEU A 48 1.07 -4.19 -4.16
N VAL A 49 1.40 -3.49 -5.26
CA VAL A 49 1.74 -4.14 -6.52
C VAL A 49 3.04 -4.92 -6.38
N ASN A 50 4.06 -4.39 -5.67
CA ASN A 50 5.31 -5.12 -5.48
C ASN A 50 5.11 -6.42 -4.66
N THR A 51 4.19 -6.40 -3.70
CA THR A 51 3.88 -7.53 -2.83
C THR A 51 3.05 -8.61 -3.54
N PHE A 52 1.99 -8.20 -4.23
CA PHE A 52 1.00 -9.14 -4.78
C PHE A 52 1.22 -9.50 -6.26
N TYR A 53 1.91 -8.67 -7.03
CA TYR A 53 2.14 -8.95 -8.45
C TYR A 53 3.26 -9.97 -8.65
N GLN A 54 2.85 -11.21 -8.87
CA GLN A 54 3.72 -12.36 -9.15
C GLN A 54 3.40 -12.89 -10.56
N PRO A 55 4.03 -12.36 -11.63
CA PRO A 55 3.70 -12.75 -12.99
C PRO A 55 4.13 -14.20 -13.27
N ASN A 56 3.15 -15.10 -13.43
CA ASN A 56 3.39 -16.51 -13.73
C ASN A 56 2.52 -17.01 -14.90
N GLY A 57 3.10 -17.81 -15.79
CA GLY A 57 2.44 -18.36 -16.96
C GLY A 57 1.73 -17.29 -17.79
N ARG A 58 0.40 -17.42 -17.93
CA ARG A 58 -0.45 -16.50 -18.71
C ARG A 58 -0.88 -15.25 -17.92
N ARG A 59 -0.74 -15.22 -16.59
CA ARG A 59 -1.16 -14.09 -15.73
C ARG A 59 0.01 -13.11 -15.54
N ARG A 60 0.27 -12.28 -16.55
CA ARG A 60 1.39 -11.29 -16.57
C ARG A 60 0.95 -9.87 -16.95
N LYS A 61 -0.36 -9.63 -17.03
CA LYS A 61 -0.92 -8.34 -17.46
C LYS A 61 -1.53 -7.62 -16.27
N ILE A 62 -1.28 -6.32 -16.17
CA ILE A 62 -1.96 -5.41 -15.25
C ILE A 62 -2.90 -4.56 -16.11
N LEU A 63 -4.18 -4.50 -15.73
CA LEU A 63 -5.16 -3.62 -16.36
C LEU A 63 -5.23 -2.32 -15.56
N ALA A 64 -5.06 -1.20 -16.24
CA ALA A 64 -5.18 0.14 -15.68
C ALA A 64 -5.86 1.05 -16.71
N ASP A 65 -6.64 2.00 -16.22
CA ASP A 65 -7.27 3.03 -17.06
C ASP A 65 -6.24 4.12 -17.40
N GLU A 66 -6.34 4.71 -18.59
CA GLU A 66 -5.52 5.84 -19.02
C GLU A 66 -5.84 7.11 -18.22
N LEU A 67 -7.03 7.21 -17.63
CA LEU A 67 -7.43 8.31 -16.73
C LEU A 67 -6.83 8.20 -15.32
N ASN A 68 -6.13 7.11 -14.99
CA ASN A 68 -5.43 7.01 -13.72
C ASN A 68 -4.31 8.05 -13.62
N PHE A 69 -4.04 8.53 -12.40
CA PHE A 69 -3.02 9.55 -12.18
C PHE A 69 -1.66 9.09 -12.75
N PRO A 70 -0.91 9.97 -13.44
CA PRO A 70 0.36 9.60 -14.06
C PRO A 70 1.32 8.89 -13.11
N SER A 71 1.37 9.32 -11.84
CA SER A 71 2.18 8.70 -10.78
C SER A 71 1.89 7.21 -10.57
N ASP A 72 0.63 6.80 -10.67
CA ASP A 72 0.22 5.42 -10.43
C ASP A 72 0.61 4.54 -11.63
N ILE A 73 0.43 5.07 -12.84
CA ILE A 73 0.91 4.43 -14.08
C ILE A 73 2.44 4.25 -14.04
N TYR A 74 3.19 5.23 -13.56
CA TYR A 74 4.64 5.11 -13.40
C TYR A 74 5.02 4.04 -12.37
N ALA A 75 4.33 3.97 -11.22
CA ALA A 75 4.56 2.94 -10.21
C ALA A 75 4.34 1.53 -10.79
N LEU A 76 3.25 1.33 -11.54
CA LEU A 76 2.95 0.05 -12.21
C LEU A 76 4.01 -0.32 -13.25
N LYS A 77 4.37 0.61 -14.13
CA LYS A 77 5.40 0.39 -15.18
C LYS A 77 6.76 0.06 -14.57
N SER A 78 7.14 0.72 -13.47
CA SER A 78 8.39 0.45 -12.75
C SER A 78 8.47 -1.00 -12.28
N ILE A 79 7.42 -1.50 -11.62
CA ILE A 79 7.38 -2.87 -11.10
C ILE A 79 7.35 -3.90 -12.22
N MET A 80 6.59 -3.64 -13.30
CA MET A 80 6.59 -4.51 -14.47
C MET A 80 7.98 -4.65 -15.09
N LYS A 81 8.74 -3.55 -15.19
CA LYS A 81 10.12 -3.57 -15.68
C LYS A 81 11.03 -4.35 -14.73
N LEU A 82 10.92 -4.13 -13.42
CA LEU A 82 11.70 -4.84 -12.41
C LEU A 82 11.48 -6.37 -12.46
N ARG A 83 10.22 -6.80 -12.56
CA ARG A 83 9.85 -8.23 -12.65
C ARG A 83 10.20 -8.87 -13.99
N ALA A 84 10.31 -8.09 -15.07
CA ALA A 84 10.78 -8.57 -16.38
C ALA A 84 12.30 -8.77 -16.43
N LEU A 85 13.05 -8.02 -15.62
CA LEU A 85 14.51 -8.16 -15.48
C LEU A 85 14.92 -9.25 -14.47
N SER A 86 13.98 -9.72 -13.65
CA SER A 86 14.20 -10.84 -12.74
C SER A 86 14.12 -12.14 -13.56
N PRO A 87 15.21 -12.90 -13.74
CA PRO A 87 15.12 -14.23 -14.30
C PRO A 87 14.35 -15.08 -13.29
N GLY A 88 13.14 -15.51 -13.67
CA GLY A 88 12.35 -16.45 -12.89
C GLY A 88 13.00 -17.82 -12.85
#